data_AF-A0A9P5CCE8-F1
#
_entry.id   AF-A0A9P5CCE8-F1
#
_cell.length_a   1.000
_cell.length_b   1.000
_cell.length_c   1.000
_cell.angle_alpha   90.00
_cell.angle_beta   90.00
_cell.angle_gamma   90.00
#
_symmetry.space_group_name_H-M   'P 1'
#
loop_
_entity.id
_entity.type
_entity.pdbx_description
1 polymer ?
#
loop_
_entity_poly.entity_id
_entity_poly.type
_entity_poly.pdbx_seq_one_letter_code
_entity_poly.pdbx_strand_id
1 'polypeptide(L)'
;MDLDLCIFIDALDEHNGPPEFIAEFLKDITKPRNSRTRIKILFSSRPWDAFKDAFPNCPGFQIHEHTDNDIRELCTHVINNECPGSQELFQLVEEIVKRAKGVFLWVKLVLQDLSKTAAAALPGSSSEALSSELRIALQNLPEDLVEYYSTIVERIPQSFRREAFCLLEVVAKGDEIYLADVLKILCCLNFTRFFELRQILENQDERTPEHWATLLRTYTGGLIEIHKPPEHKLQLLHQTTVDFVQLPEFKNIVLRSGTHAISDNGHTFLVKLTLLKIPGEENGSSSSPLY
;
A
#
# COMPACT_ATOMS: atom_id res chain seq x y z
N MET A 1 24.61 -22.52 36.34
CA MET A 1 23.94 -23.26 35.26
C MET A 1 24.45 -22.69 33.95
N ASP A 2 24.66 -23.55 32.96
CA ASP A 2 24.98 -23.11 31.61
C ASP A 2 23.63 -22.88 30.92
N LEU A 3 23.46 -21.70 30.31
CA LEU A 3 22.19 -21.30 29.70
C LEU A 3 22.40 -21.06 28.21
N ASP A 4 21.64 -21.75 27.38
CA ASP A 4 21.58 -21.48 25.94
C ASP A 4 20.36 -20.61 25.63
N LEU A 5 20.58 -19.45 25.03
CA LEU A 5 19.54 -18.53 24.61
C LEU A 5 19.56 -18.36 23.09
N CYS A 6 18.41 -18.52 22.45
CA CYS A 6 18.20 -18.24 21.03
C CYS A 6 17.17 -17.13 20.89
N ILE A 7 17.56 -16.03 20.24
CA ILE A 7 16.71 -14.85 20.04
C ILE A 7 16.36 -14.76 18.56
N PHE A 8 15.06 -14.63 18.26
CA PHE A 8 14.55 -14.40 16.92
C PHE A 8 14.05 -12.97 16.84
N ILE A 9 14.56 -12.18 15.89
CA ILE A 9 14.17 -10.79 15.68
C ILE A 9 13.62 -10.67 14.27
N ASP A 10 12.31 -10.44 14.17
CA ASP A 10 11.71 -10.16 12.88
C ASP A 10 11.85 -8.66 12.56
N ALA A 11 12.08 -8.34 11.28
CA ALA A 11 12.16 -6.99 10.73
C ALA A 11 13.07 -6.02 11.52
N LEU A 12 14.35 -6.36 11.64
CA LEU A 12 15.34 -5.55 12.36
C LEU A 12 15.43 -4.10 11.84
N ASP A 13 15.12 -3.89 10.55
CA ASP A 13 15.09 -2.56 9.90
C ASP A 13 13.93 -1.67 10.36
N GLU A 14 12.92 -2.19 11.05
CA GLU A 14 11.81 -1.41 11.62
C GLU A 14 12.21 -0.69 12.93
N HIS A 15 13.44 -0.90 13.41
CA HIS A 15 13.95 -0.17 14.56
C HIS A 15 14.02 1.33 14.29
N ASN A 16 13.39 2.13 15.17
CA ASN A 16 13.37 3.59 15.12
C ASN A 16 14.71 4.21 15.58
N GLY A 17 15.77 4.00 14.79
CA GLY A 17 17.08 4.59 15.00
C GLY A 17 18.09 4.12 13.95
N PRO A 18 19.35 4.60 14.01
CA PRO A 18 20.37 4.27 13.01
C PRO A 18 20.60 2.75 12.92
N PRO A 19 20.64 2.16 11.70
CA PRO A 19 20.91 0.73 11.52
C PRO A 19 22.23 0.27 12.14
N GLU A 20 23.23 1.14 12.14
CA GLU A 20 24.55 0.89 12.71
C GLU A 20 24.46 0.68 14.23
N PHE A 21 23.61 1.46 14.90
CA PHE A 21 23.43 1.36 16.35
C PHE A 21 22.86 0.00 16.76
N ILE A 22 21.80 -0.44 16.10
CA ILE A 22 21.20 -1.75 16.43
C ILE A 22 22.14 -2.89 16.04
N ALA A 23 22.88 -2.76 14.94
CA ALA A 23 23.88 -3.74 14.54
C ALA A 23 25.03 -3.85 15.57
N GLU A 24 25.52 -2.73 16.10
CA GLU A 24 26.51 -2.71 17.18
C GLU A 24 25.97 -3.33 18.46
N PHE A 25 24.72 -3.03 18.83
CA PHE A 25 24.06 -3.64 19.97
C PHE A 25 24.01 -5.17 19.87
N LEU A 26 23.62 -5.72 18.71
CA LEU A 26 23.59 -7.17 18.48
C LEU A 26 24.99 -7.81 18.57
N LYS A 27 26.04 -7.11 18.10
CA LYS A 27 27.43 -7.56 18.29
C LYS A 27 27.81 -7.57 19.77
N ASP A 28 27.43 -6.54 20.53
CA ASP A 28 27.80 -6.39 21.94
C ASP A 28 27.18 -7.46 22.85
N ILE A 29 25.96 -7.88 22.55
CA ILE A 29 25.29 -8.94 23.32
C ILE A 29 25.79 -10.34 22.95
N THR A 30 26.35 -10.53 21.76
CA THR A 30 26.92 -11.81 21.29
C THR A 30 28.42 -11.95 21.58
N LYS A 31 29.09 -10.87 22.00
CA LYS A 31 30.50 -10.92 22.42
C LYS A 31 30.70 -11.98 23.52
N PRO A 32 31.80 -12.77 23.45
CA PRO A 32 32.15 -13.69 24.53
C PRO A 32 32.30 -12.93 25.84
N ARG A 33 31.59 -13.38 26.88
CA ARG A 33 31.70 -12.83 28.23
C ARG A 33 32.13 -13.94 29.17
N ASN A 34 32.60 -13.57 30.37
CA ASN A 34 32.83 -14.52 31.48
C ASN A 34 31.54 -15.17 32.02
N SER A 35 30.42 -15.01 31.31
CA SER A 35 29.14 -15.64 31.59
C SER A 35 29.11 -17.05 31.04
N ARG A 36 28.38 -17.95 31.73
CA ARG A 36 28.08 -19.29 31.24
C ARG A 36 26.88 -19.33 30.27
N THR A 37 26.36 -18.16 29.90
CA THR A 37 25.27 -18.00 28.94
C THR A 37 25.81 -17.92 27.51
N ARG A 38 25.34 -18.79 26.62
CA ARG A 38 25.60 -18.74 25.18
C ARG A 38 24.39 -18.15 24.48
N ILE A 39 24.61 -17.13 23.64
CA ILE A 39 23.55 -16.42 22.93
C ILE A 39 23.71 -16.66 21.43
N LYS A 40 22.61 -17.07 20.78
CA LYS A 40 22.47 -17.10 19.32
C LYS A 40 21.35 -16.15 18.93
N ILE A 41 21.53 -15.45 17.82
CA ILE A 41 20.54 -14.51 17.29
C ILE A 41 20.30 -14.88 15.83
N LEU A 42 19.03 -14.99 15.47
CA LEU A 42 18.57 -15.02 14.10
C LEU A 42 17.70 -13.79 13.88
N PHE A 43 17.96 -13.02 12.83
CA PHE A 43 17.13 -11.88 12.49
C PHE A 43 16.82 -11.84 11.00
N SER A 44 15.72 -11.19 10.65
CA SER A 44 15.37 -10.79 9.28
C SER A 44 15.52 -9.27 9.15
N SER A 45 15.85 -8.78 7.96
CA SER A 45 15.85 -7.35 7.66
C SER A 45 15.75 -7.11 6.15
N ARG A 46 15.42 -5.87 5.76
CA ARG A 46 15.76 -5.38 4.41
C ARG A 46 17.27 -5.48 4.15
N PRO A 47 17.70 -5.60 2.87
CA PRO A 47 19.12 -5.79 2.50
C PRO A 47 19.91 -4.48 2.55
N TRP A 48 19.79 -3.72 3.64
CA TRP A 48 20.52 -2.46 3.84
C TRP A 48 22.01 -2.70 3.99
N ASP A 49 22.81 -1.81 3.39
CA ASP A 49 24.27 -1.96 3.37
C ASP A 49 24.85 -1.95 4.78
N ALA A 50 24.28 -1.17 5.70
CA ALA A 50 24.67 -1.17 7.11
C ALA A 50 24.64 -2.57 7.76
N PHE A 51 23.64 -3.40 7.44
CA PHE A 51 23.55 -4.76 7.97
C PHE A 51 24.47 -5.74 7.24
N LYS A 52 24.61 -5.61 5.91
CA LYS A 52 25.56 -6.42 5.12
C LYS A 52 27.00 -6.19 5.57
N ASP A 53 27.37 -4.94 5.79
CA ASP A 53 28.70 -4.52 6.25
C ASP A 53 28.93 -4.90 7.71
N ALA A 54 27.89 -4.86 8.53
CA ALA A 54 28.00 -5.25 9.93
C ALA A 54 28.18 -6.76 10.11
N PHE A 55 27.56 -7.60 9.27
CA PHE A 55 27.49 -9.05 9.45
C PHE A 55 27.96 -9.86 8.22
N PRO A 56 29.11 -9.54 7.59
CA PRO A 56 29.51 -10.13 6.31
C PRO A 56 29.81 -11.63 6.38
N ASN A 57 30.15 -12.13 7.57
CA ASN A 57 30.51 -13.52 7.81
C ASN A 57 29.42 -14.31 8.54
N CYS A 58 28.26 -13.70 8.80
CA CYS A 58 27.16 -14.39 9.45
C CYS A 58 26.41 -15.27 8.42
N PRO A 59 26.01 -16.50 8.81
CA PRO A 59 25.20 -17.33 7.94
C PRO A 59 23.83 -16.68 7.74
N GLY A 60 23.36 -16.67 6.49
CA GLY A 60 22.07 -16.10 6.10
C GLY A 60 21.74 -16.46 4.66
N PHE A 61 20.53 -16.13 4.24
CA PHE A 61 20.07 -16.31 2.86
C PHE A 61 19.10 -15.19 2.51
N GLN A 62 18.90 -14.96 1.21
CA GLN A 62 17.95 -13.97 0.73
C GLN A 62 16.61 -14.65 0.50
N ILE A 63 15.60 -14.27 1.29
CA ILE A 63 14.28 -14.94 1.27
C ILE A 63 13.69 -14.97 -0.16
N HIS A 64 13.81 -13.88 -0.91
CA HIS A 64 13.26 -13.76 -2.26
C HIS A 64 13.87 -14.73 -3.29
N GLU A 65 15.03 -15.35 -3.00
CA GLU A 65 15.64 -16.39 -3.84
C GLU A 65 14.98 -17.78 -3.61
N HIS A 66 14.10 -17.90 -2.62
CA HIS A 66 13.50 -19.19 -2.21
C HIS A 66 11.97 -19.21 -2.29
N THR A 67 11.36 -18.20 -2.92
CA THR A 67 9.89 -18.03 -2.95
C THR A 67 9.22 -18.53 -4.23
N ASP A 68 9.98 -19.03 -5.22
CA ASP A 68 9.44 -19.39 -6.53
C ASP A 68 8.33 -20.44 -6.46
N ASN A 69 8.49 -21.45 -5.58
CA ASN A 69 7.47 -22.48 -5.39
C ASN A 69 6.20 -21.94 -4.73
N ASP A 70 6.36 -21.09 -3.70
CA ASP A 70 5.24 -20.46 -3.01
C ASP A 70 4.48 -19.50 -3.94
N ILE A 71 5.19 -18.77 -4.79
CA ILE A 71 4.59 -17.90 -5.81
C ILE A 71 3.83 -18.74 -6.84
N ARG A 72 4.38 -19.88 -7.27
CA ARG A 72 3.68 -20.80 -8.18
C ARG A 72 2.40 -21.34 -7.56
N GLU A 73 2.44 -21.70 -6.28
CA GLU A 73 1.27 -22.14 -5.52
C GLU A 73 0.23 -21.02 -5.40
N LEU A 74 0.66 -19.80 -5.06
CA LEU A 74 -0.21 -18.61 -5.04
C LEU A 74 -0.90 -18.38 -6.38
N CYS A 75 -0.14 -18.38 -7.48
CA CYS A 75 -0.68 -18.22 -8.83
C CYS A 75 -1.72 -19.29 -9.11
N THR A 76 -1.41 -20.56 -8.83
CA THR A 76 -2.31 -21.68 -9.08
C THR A 76 -3.59 -21.56 -8.26
N HIS A 77 -3.49 -21.15 -7.00
CA HIS A 77 -4.63 -20.95 -6.12
C HIS A 77 -5.56 -19.84 -6.62
N VAL A 78 -5.00 -18.67 -6.92
CA VAL A 78 -5.76 -17.49 -7.38
C VAL A 78 -6.41 -17.77 -8.74
N ILE A 79 -5.65 -18.35 -9.69
CA ILE A 79 -6.16 -18.67 -11.03
C ILE A 79 -7.35 -19.64 -10.97
N ASN A 80 -7.30 -20.65 -10.09
CA ASN A 80 -8.39 -21.62 -9.95
C ASN A 80 -9.65 -21.02 -9.32
N ASN A 81 -9.50 -20.09 -8.38
CA ASN A 81 -10.60 -19.65 -7.53
C ASN A 81 -11.24 -18.33 -8.00
N GLU A 82 -10.46 -17.46 -8.65
CA GLU A 82 -10.83 -16.04 -8.80
C GLU A 82 -10.83 -15.55 -10.26
N CYS A 83 -10.26 -16.33 -11.21
CA CYS A 83 -9.94 -15.82 -12.54
C CYS A 83 -10.78 -16.45 -13.66
N PRO A 84 -11.45 -15.65 -14.51
CA PRO A 84 -11.92 -16.14 -15.81
C PRO A 84 -10.72 -16.43 -16.73
N GLY A 85 -10.86 -17.35 -17.69
CA GLY A 85 -9.75 -17.71 -18.58
C GLY A 85 -8.59 -18.44 -17.87
N SER A 86 -8.92 -19.28 -16.89
CA SER A 86 -7.93 -19.95 -16.04
C SER A 86 -6.94 -20.80 -16.84
N GLN A 87 -7.39 -21.48 -17.90
CA GLN A 87 -6.55 -22.30 -18.77
C GLN A 87 -5.45 -21.48 -19.46
N GLU A 88 -5.76 -20.30 -19.97
CA GLU A 88 -4.81 -19.40 -20.62
C GLU A 88 -3.86 -18.78 -19.59
N LEU A 89 -4.35 -18.37 -18.42
CA LEU A 89 -3.53 -17.84 -17.33
C LEU A 89 -2.53 -18.86 -16.78
N PHE A 90 -2.89 -20.14 -16.74
CA PHE A 90 -1.98 -21.21 -16.32
C PHE A 90 -0.72 -21.30 -17.20
N GLN A 91 -0.82 -20.93 -18.47
CA GLN A 91 0.33 -20.93 -19.39
C GLN A 91 1.34 -19.81 -19.07
N LEU A 92 0.93 -18.80 -18.30
CA LEU A 92 1.76 -17.66 -17.93
C LEU A 92 2.44 -17.81 -16.56
N VAL A 93 2.11 -18.85 -15.78
CA VAL A 93 2.58 -19.00 -14.39
C VAL A 93 4.10 -18.97 -14.27
N GLU A 94 4.82 -19.70 -15.13
CA GLU A 94 6.29 -19.70 -15.09
C GLU A 94 6.91 -18.34 -15.46
N GLU A 95 6.26 -17.61 -16.38
CA GLU A 95 6.69 -16.27 -16.75
C GLU A 95 6.44 -15.29 -15.59
N ILE A 96 5.30 -15.40 -14.89
CA ILE A 96 4.97 -14.62 -13.71
C ILE A 96 5.97 -14.90 -12.58
N VAL A 97 6.24 -16.18 -12.26
CA VAL A 97 7.21 -16.57 -11.22
C VAL A 97 8.58 -15.94 -11.50
N LYS A 98 9.07 -16.08 -12.73
CA LYS A 98 10.39 -15.53 -13.12
C LYS A 98 10.45 -14.00 -13.00
N ARG A 99 9.37 -13.30 -13.36
CA ARG A 99 9.33 -11.83 -13.35
C ARG A 99 9.06 -11.25 -11.97
N ALA A 100 8.46 -12.03 -11.08
CA ALA A 100 8.15 -11.59 -9.72
C ALA A 100 9.39 -11.29 -8.87
N LYS A 101 10.55 -11.91 -9.15
CA LYS A 101 11.79 -11.76 -8.36
C LYS A 101 11.55 -11.90 -6.86
N GLY A 102 10.68 -12.84 -6.50
CA GLY A 102 10.26 -13.11 -5.12
C GLY A 102 9.27 -12.13 -4.48
N VAL A 103 8.70 -11.19 -5.24
CA VAL A 103 7.78 -10.16 -4.74
C VAL A 103 6.32 -10.60 -4.88
N PHE A 104 5.75 -11.17 -3.81
CA PHE A 104 4.34 -11.62 -3.79
C PHE A 104 3.33 -10.52 -4.10
N LEU A 105 3.59 -9.28 -3.67
CA LEU A 105 2.69 -8.16 -3.96
C LEU A 105 2.59 -7.88 -5.46
N TRP A 106 3.73 -7.98 -6.17
CA TRP A 106 3.76 -7.83 -7.62
C TRP A 106 2.91 -8.91 -8.30
N VAL A 107 3.03 -10.17 -7.84
CA VAL A 107 2.22 -11.29 -8.32
C VAL A 107 0.73 -11.03 -8.11
N LYS A 108 0.33 -10.56 -6.91
CA LYS A 108 -1.06 -10.20 -6.60
C LYS A 108 -1.59 -9.15 -7.58
N LEU A 109 -0.82 -8.10 -7.84
CA LEU A 109 -1.21 -7.02 -8.76
C LEU A 109 -1.31 -7.52 -10.21
N VAL A 110 -0.32 -8.29 -10.67
CA VAL A 110 -0.30 -8.87 -12.02
C VAL A 110 -1.48 -9.79 -12.25
N LEU A 111 -1.76 -10.71 -11.33
CA LEU A 111 -2.91 -11.59 -11.44
C LEU A 111 -4.23 -10.79 -11.48
N GLN A 112 -4.38 -9.76 -10.66
CA GLN A 112 -5.56 -8.89 -10.71
C GLN A 112 -5.75 -8.20 -12.07
N ASP A 113 -4.67 -7.70 -12.67
CA ASP A 113 -4.72 -7.07 -13.99
C ASP A 113 -5.01 -8.08 -15.11
N LEU A 114 -4.36 -9.23 -15.09
CA LEU A 114 -4.61 -10.29 -16.07
C LEU A 114 -6.04 -10.84 -15.96
N SER A 115 -6.58 -11.00 -14.75
CA SER A 115 -7.97 -11.40 -14.54
C SER A 115 -8.97 -10.38 -15.07
N LYS A 116 -8.69 -9.08 -14.94
CA LYS A 116 -9.52 -8.03 -15.55
C LYS A 116 -9.47 -8.10 -17.07
N THR A 117 -8.28 -8.31 -17.65
CA THR A 117 -8.13 -8.51 -19.10
C THR A 117 -8.93 -9.71 -19.57
N ALA A 118 -8.83 -10.85 -18.88
CA ALA A 118 -9.62 -12.04 -19.20
C ALA A 118 -11.13 -11.82 -19.06
N ALA A 119 -11.57 -11.07 -18.04
CA ALA A 119 -12.99 -10.75 -17.84
C ALA A 119 -13.55 -9.80 -18.90
N ALA A 120 -12.70 -8.94 -19.49
CA ALA A 120 -13.07 -7.99 -20.52
C ALA A 120 -13.09 -8.59 -21.94
N ALA A 121 -12.60 -9.82 -22.11
CA ALA A 121 -12.56 -10.49 -23.40
C ALA A 121 -13.96 -10.65 -24.03
N LEU A 122 -14.06 -10.42 -25.34
CA LEU A 122 -15.33 -10.48 -26.05
C LEU A 122 -15.98 -11.88 -25.99
N PRO A 123 -17.31 -11.98 -25.87
CA PRO A 123 -18.01 -13.24 -26.00
C PRO A 123 -17.71 -13.89 -27.36
N GLY A 124 -17.13 -15.09 -27.35
CA GLY A 124 -16.75 -15.82 -28.56
C GLY A 124 -15.30 -15.61 -29.03
N SER A 125 -14.46 -14.90 -28.27
CA SER A 125 -13.00 -14.90 -28.49
C SER A 125 -12.44 -16.32 -28.46
N SER A 126 -11.54 -16.64 -29.39
CA SER A 126 -10.84 -17.93 -29.37
C SER A 126 -9.83 -17.99 -28.22
N SER A 127 -9.51 -19.20 -27.78
CA SER A 127 -8.50 -19.42 -26.73
C SER A 127 -7.13 -18.86 -27.14
N GLU A 128 -6.77 -18.94 -28.42
CA GLU A 128 -5.51 -18.36 -28.92
C GLU A 128 -5.51 -16.82 -28.85
N ALA A 129 -6.65 -16.19 -29.16
CA ALA A 129 -6.78 -14.73 -29.09
C ALA A 129 -6.64 -14.23 -27.65
N LEU A 130 -7.33 -14.88 -26.69
CA LEU A 130 -7.22 -14.56 -25.27
C LEU A 130 -5.80 -14.81 -24.73
N SER A 131 -5.18 -15.95 -25.08
CA SER A 131 -3.80 -16.25 -24.70
C SER A 131 -2.82 -15.18 -25.19
N SER A 132 -2.99 -14.71 -26.43
CA SER A 132 -2.15 -13.65 -27.00
C SER A 132 -2.35 -12.32 -26.29
N GLU A 133 -3.60 -11.95 -26.00
CA GLU A 133 -3.95 -10.73 -25.27
C GLU A 133 -3.37 -10.72 -23.86
N LEU A 134 -3.51 -11.82 -23.12
CA LEU A 134 -2.95 -11.96 -21.76
C LEU A 134 -1.42 -11.92 -21.76
N ARG A 135 -0.77 -12.51 -22.76
CA ARG A 135 0.69 -12.46 -22.88
C ARG A 135 1.17 -11.04 -23.16
N ILE A 136 0.50 -10.31 -24.06
CA ILE A 136 0.80 -8.89 -24.33
C ILE A 136 0.56 -8.05 -23.08
N ALA A 137 -0.55 -8.28 -22.37
CA ALA A 137 -0.85 -7.59 -21.12
C ALA A 137 0.26 -7.82 -20.09
N LEU A 138 0.68 -9.07 -19.87
CA LEU A 138 1.79 -9.40 -18.97
C LEU A 138 3.07 -8.65 -19.38
N GLN A 139 3.46 -8.68 -20.66
CA GLN A 139 4.66 -8.02 -21.17
C GLN A 139 4.68 -6.50 -20.95
N ASN A 140 3.52 -5.86 -20.96
CA ASN A 140 3.39 -4.43 -20.74
C ASN A 140 3.36 -4.02 -19.27
N LEU A 141 3.25 -4.97 -18.33
CA LEU A 141 3.29 -4.66 -16.90
C LEU A 141 4.75 -4.43 -16.44
N PRO A 142 5.04 -3.35 -15.70
CA PRO A 142 6.37 -3.11 -15.13
C PRO A 142 6.77 -4.21 -14.15
N GLU A 143 8.07 -4.53 -14.06
CA GLU A 143 8.60 -5.45 -13.04
C GLU A 143 8.88 -4.73 -11.71
N ASP A 144 9.20 -3.44 -11.77
CA ASP A 144 9.45 -2.61 -10.60
C ASP A 144 8.12 -2.14 -9.99
N LEU A 145 7.99 -2.20 -8.65
CA LEU A 145 6.76 -1.83 -7.96
C LEU A 145 6.47 -0.32 -8.05
N VAL A 146 7.48 0.55 -8.05
CA VAL A 146 7.28 2.01 -8.18
C VAL A 146 6.76 2.35 -9.57
N GLU A 147 7.31 1.73 -10.62
CA GLU A 147 6.79 1.86 -11.98
C GLU A 147 5.37 1.28 -12.10
N TYR A 148 5.09 0.16 -11.42
CA TYR A 148 3.77 -0.44 -11.37
C TYR A 148 2.75 0.50 -10.69
N TYR A 149 3.09 1.07 -9.53
CA TYR A 149 2.24 2.04 -8.84
C TYR A 149 2.02 3.29 -9.68
N SER A 150 3.04 3.74 -10.41
CA SER A 150 2.91 4.82 -11.38
C SER A 150 1.89 4.45 -12.45
N THR A 151 1.95 3.24 -13.01
CA THR A 151 0.95 2.72 -13.97
C THR A 151 -0.46 2.67 -13.37
N ILE A 152 -0.61 2.27 -12.11
CA ILE A 152 -1.91 2.29 -11.39
C ILE A 152 -2.44 3.72 -11.30
N VAL A 153 -1.60 4.65 -10.85
CA VAL A 153 -1.94 6.07 -10.77
C VAL A 153 -2.30 6.60 -12.15
N GLU A 154 -1.58 6.20 -13.20
CA GLU A 154 -1.81 6.63 -14.57
C GLU A 154 -3.20 6.27 -15.10
N ARG A 155 -3.74 5.13 -14.67
CA ARG A 155 -5.08 4.66 -15.02
C ARG A 155 -6.19 5.38 -14.25
N ILE A 156 -5.89 6.08 -13.15
CA ILE A 156 -6.88 6.89 -12.43
C ILE A 156 -7.36 8.01 -13.36
N PRO A 157 -8.69 8.18 -13.57
CA PRO A 157 -9.24 9.25 -14.38
C PRO A 157 -8.72 10.63 -13.96
N GLN A 158 -8.42 11.49 -14.94
CA GLN A 158 -7.85 12.83 -14.66
C GLN A 158 -8.73 13.65 -13.69
N SER A 159 -10.05 13.47 -13.75
CA SER A 159 -11.02 14.12 -12.87
C SER A 159 -10.89 13.73 -11.39
N PHE A 160 -10.22 12.61 -11.08
CA PHE A 160 -10.05 12.09 -9.72
C PHE A 160 -8.62 12.21 -9.19
N ARG A 161 -7.67 12.73 -9.97
CA ARG A 161 -6.27 12.78 -9.57
C ARG A 161 -6.01 13.67 -8.36
N ARG A 162 -6.82 14.72 -8.16
CA ARG A 162 -6.68 15.61 -7.01
C ARG A 162 -7.11 14.91 -5.73
N GLU A 163 -8.24 14.21 -5.80
CA GLU A 163 -8.82 13.34 -4.77
C GLU A 163 -7.84 12.22 -4.42
N ALA A 164 -7.31 11.53 -5.43
CA ALA A 164 -6.28 10.51 -5.29
C ALA A 164 -5.06 11.04 -4.55
N PHE A 165 -4.52 12.18 -4.99
CA PHE A 165 -3.36 12.81 -4.38
C PHE A 165 -3.60 13.12 -2.90
N CYS A 166 -4.73 13.74 -2.57
CA CYS A 166 -5.06 14.08 -1.18
C CYS A 166 -5.23 12.85 -0.30
N LEU A 167 -6.00 11.86 -0.75
CA LEU A 167 -6.25 10.64 0.01
C LEU A 167 -4.94 9.87 0.26
N LEU A 168 -4.12 9.69 -0.78
CA LEU A 168 -2.83 9.00 -0.66
C LEU A 168 -1.86 9.74 0.27
N GLU A 169 -1.74 11.06 0.12
CA GLU A 169 -0.89 11.90 0.97
C GLU A 169 -1.31 11.86 2.45
N VAL A 170 -2.62 11.92 2.73
CA VAL A 170 -3.14 11.91 4.10
C VAL A 170 -2.95 10.53 4.73
N VAL A 171 -3.28 9.45 4.03
CA VAL A 171 -3.14 8.09 4.57
C VAL A 171 -1.66 7.71 4.73
N ALA A 172 -0.76 8.17 3.85
CA ALA A 172 0.66 7.88 3.96
C ALA A 172 1.34 8.58 5.16
N LYS A 173 0.83 9.72 5.60
CA LYS A 173 1.46 10.58 6.62
C LYS A 173 0.67 10.66 7.93
N GLY A 174 -0.55 10.14 7.95
CA GLY A 174 -1.44 10.17 9.11
C GLY A 174 -1.53 8.81 9.77
N ASP A 175 -1.34 8.77 11.08
CA ASP A 175 -1.35 7.50 11.83
C ASP A 175 -2.76 6.96 12.05
N GLU A 176 -3.75 7.85 12.27
CA GLU A 176 -5.11 7.49 12.68
C GLU A 176 -6.14 8.06 11.71
N ILE A 177 -6.14 7.50 10.50
CA ILE A 177 -7.05 7.85 9.42
C ILE A 177 -8.06 6.72 9.24
N TYR A 178 -9.35 7.05 9.35
CA TYR A 178 -10.43 6.07 9.28
C TYR A 178 -11.34 6.32 8.09
N LEU A 179 -12.17 5.32 7.77
CA LEU A 179 -13.15 5.45 6.70
C LEU A 179 -14.09 6.66 6.89
N ALA A 180 -14.45 6.98 8.13
CA ALA A 180 -15.26 8.15 8.48
C ALA A 180 -14.58 9.50 8.13
N ASP A 181 -13.26 9.50 7.94
CA ASP A 181 -12.49 10.71 7.62
C ASP A 181 -12.44 11.01 6.13
N VAL A 182 -12.75 10.04 5.25
CA VAL A 182 -12.66 10.20 3.78
C VAL A 182 -13.38 11.47 3.32
N LEU A 183 -14.59 11.72 3.83
CA LEU A 183 -15.34 12.91 3.49
C LEU A 183 -14.64 14.20 3.89
N LYS A 184 -14.15 14.27 5.12
CA LYS A 184 -13.45 15.44 5.65
C LYS A 184 -12.13 15.66 4.89
N ILE A 185 -11.43 14.59 4.53
CA ILE A 185 -10.22 14.63 3.71
C ILE A 185 -10.51 15.25 2.34
N LEU A 186 -11.55 14.78 1.65
CA LEU A 186 -11.94 15.34 0.35
C LEU A 186 -12.37 16.81 0.46
N CYS A 187 -12.94 17.24 1.60
CA CYS A 187 -13.24 18.65 1.86
C CYS A 187 -11.98 19.52 1.96
N CYS A 188 -10.85 18.96 2.37
CA CYS A 188 -9.58 19.69 2.51
C CYS A 188 -9.01 20.15 1.15
N LEU A 189 -9.44 19.55 0.04
CA LEU A 189 -9.01 19.89 -1.33
C LEU A 189 -9.65 21.15 -1.90
N ASN A 190 -10.89 21.47 -1.51
CA ASN A 190 -11.58 22.66 -1.99
C ASN A 190 -12.84 22.93 -1.14
N PHE A 191 -12.79 23.95 -0.27
CA PHE A 191 -13.92 24.38 0.55
C PHE A 191 -15.16 24.79 -0.27
N THR A 192 -15.00 25.19 -1.54
CA THR A 192 -16.07 25.69 -2.41
C THR A 192 -17.03 24.60 -2.93
N ARG A 193 -16.60 23.34 -3.04
CA ARG A 193 -17.47 22.21 -3.46
C ARG A 193 -18.04 21.42 -2.28
N PHE A 194 -17.86 21.93 -1.06
CA PHE A 194 -18.31 21.28 0.17
C PHE A 194 -19.79 20.91 0.08
N PHE A 195 -20.68 21.84 -0.29
CA PHE A 195 -22.11 21.59 -0.35
C PHE A 195 -22.53 20.60 -1.45
N GLU A 196 -21.84 20.58 -2.60
CA GLU A 196 -22.15 19.65 -3.69
C GLU A 196 -21.71 18.22 -3.35
N LEU A 197 -20.49 18.06 -2.83
CA LEU A 197 -19.99 16.76 -2.36
C LEU A 197 -20.80 16.28 -1.17
N ARG A 198 -21.06 17.17 -0.21
CA ARG A 198 -21.90 16.89 0.95
C ARG A 198 -23.31 16.48 0.53
N GLN A 199 -23.97 17.14 -0.44
CA GLN A 199 -25.27 16.68 -0.96
C GLN A 199 -25.20 15.34 -1.68
N ILE A 200 -24.16 15.08 -2.49
CA ILE A 200 -23.96 13.77 -3.15
C ILE A 200 -23.76 12.65 -2.11
N LEU A 201 -23.21 12.99 -0.94
CA LEU A 201 -22.81 12.04 0.10
C LEU A 201 -23.86 11.92 1.22
N GLU A 202 -24.62 12.97 1.52
CA GLU A 202 -25.77 13.00 2.44
C GLU A 202 -27.04 12.41 1.81
N ASN A 203 -27.20 12.48 0.48
CA ASN A 203 -28.33 11.84 -0.21
C ASN A 203 -28.16 10.32 -0.40
N GLN A 204 -27.13 9.70 0.20
CA GLN A 204 -26.89 8.25 0.13
C GLN A 204 -26.66 7.67 1.52
N ASP A 205 -27.76 7.60 2.28
CA ASP A 205 -27.86 7.26 3.71
C ASP A 205 -27.55 5.77 4.06
N GLU A 206 -27.09 4.96 3.10
CA GLU A 206 -26.83 3.51 3.31
C GLU A 206 -25.56 3.04 2.58
N ARG A 207 -24.40 3.62 2.91
CA ARG A 207 -23.14 3.11 2.35
C ARG A 207 -22.48 2.13 3.31
N THR A 208 -22.65 0.85 2.99
CA THR A 208 -21.90 -0.22 3.62
C THR A 208 -20.39 -0.04 3.36
N PRO A 209 -19.50 -0.63 4.18
CA PRO A 209 -18.04 -0.58 3.95
C PRO A 209 -17.62 -1.00 2.53
N GLU A 210 -18.38 -1.88 1.88
CA GLU A 210 -18.14 -2.37 0.52
C GLU A 210 -18.32 -1.28 -0.55
N HIS A 211 -19.31 -0.41 -0.37
CA HIS A 211 -19.50 0.74 -1.27
C HIS A 211 -18.31 1.70 -1.19
N TRP A 212 -17.85 1.97 0.03
CA TRP A 212 -16.68 2.80 0.25
C TRP A 212 -15.39 2.17 -0.27
N ALA A 213 -15.22 0.86 -0.11
CA ALA A 213 -14.10 0.12 -0.69
C ALA A 213 -14.09 0.27 -2.22
N THR A 214 -15.26 0.22 -2.85
CA THR A 214 -15.41 0.41 -4.30
C THR A 214 -15.02 1.83 -4.71
N LEU A 215 -15.53 2.85 -3.99
CA LEU A 215 -15.23 4.24 -4.28
C LEU A 215 -13.74 4.58 -4.08
N LEU A 216 -13.14 4.12 -2.98
CA LEU A 216 -11.70 4.28 -2.73
C LEU A 216 -10.88 3.61 -3.82
N ARG A 217 -11.26 2.40 -4.26
CA ARG A 217 -10.62 1.72 -5.38
C ARG A 217 -10.70 2.54 -6.67
N THR A 218 -11.84 3.18 -6.94
CA THR A 218 -12.00 4.07 -8.10
C THR A 218 -11.11 5.31 -8.00
N TYR A 219 -11.03 5.94 -6.82
CA TYR A 219 -10.24 7.16 -6.64
C TYR A 219 -8.74 6.92 -6.56
N THR A 220 -8.29 5.81 -5.98
CA THR A 220 -6.87 5.58 -5.69
C THR A 220 -6.26 4.42 -6.47
N GLY A 221 -7.02 3.82 -7.38
CA GLY A 221 -6.57 2.65 -8.14
C GLY A 221 -6.41 1.40 -7.28
N GLY A 222 -6.95 1.38 -6.06
CA GLY A 222 -6.80 0.29 -5.11
C GLY A 222 -5.52 0.35 -4.26
N LEU A 223 -4.83 1.50 -4.24
CA LEU A 223 -3.64 1.70 -3.41
C LEU A 223 -3.98 1.97 -1.93
N ILE A 224 -5.24 2.24 -1.60
CA ILE A 224 -5.76 2.32 -0.23
C ILE A 224 -6.67 1.13 0.03
N GLU A 225 -6.42 0.43 1.13
CA GLU A 225 -7.26 -0.64 1.65
C GLU A 225 -7.93 -0.20 2.96
N ILE A 226 -9.10 -0.76 3.23
CA ILE A 226 -9.82 -0.59 4.50
C ILE A 226 -9.45 -1.80 5.38
N HIS A 227 -8.83 -1.54 6.53
CA HIS A 227 -8.55 -2.58 7.52
C HIS A 227 -9.85 -3.18 8.06
N LYS A 228 -9.79 -4.45 8.48
CA LYS A 228 -10.97 -5.20 8.93
C LYS A 228 -11.66 -4.52 10.12
N PRO A 229 -12.97 -4.76 10.32
CA PRO A 229 -13.72 -4.24 11.47
C PRO A 229 -13.04 -4.57 12.81
N PRO A 230 -13.21 -3.76 13.87
CA PRO A 230 -14.24 -2.71 14.01
C PRO A 230 -13.83 -1.31 13.54
N GLU A 231 -12.53 -1.04 13.40
CA GLU A 231 -12.02 0.34 13.30
C GLU A 231 -12.16 0.95 11.89
N HIS A 232 -12.24 0.13 10.83
CA HIS A 232 -12.27 0.61 9.44
C HIS A 232 -11.15 1.61 9.14
N LYS A 233 -9.97 1.37 9.72
CA LYS A 233 -8.76 2.18 9.52
C LYS A 233 -8.31 2.09 8.06
N LEU A 234 -7.92 3.21 7.48
CA LEU A 234 -7.37 3.24 6.14
C LEU A 234 -5.87 3.01 6.21
N GLN A 235 -5.36 2.17 5.33
CA GLN A 235 -3.94 1.92 5.17
C GLN A 235 -3.58 1.87 3.69
N LEU A 236 -2.33 2.20 3.37
CA LEU A 236 -1.83 1.92 2.03
C LEU A 236 -1.65 0.41 1.85
N LEU A 237 -1.79 -0.04 0.60
CA LEU A 237 -1.72 -1.45 0.20
C LEU A 237 -0.49 -2.19 0.76
N HIS A 238 0.64 -1.50 0.84
CA HIS A 238 1.89 -2.04 1.35
C HIS A 238 2.84 -0.91 1.77
N GLN A 239 3.88 -1.24 2.56
CA GLN A 239 4.93 -0.27 2.93
C GLN A 239 5.61 0.35 1.70
N THR A 240 5.84 -0.41 0.63
CA THR A 240 6.39 0.13 -0.62
C THR A 240 5.48 1.15 -1.30
N THR A 241 4.17 1.12 -1.03
CA THR A 241 3.23 2.16 -1.46
C THR A 241 3.41 3.43 -0.62
N VAL A 242 3.71 3.30 0.68
CA VAL A 242 4.09 4.45 1.52
C VAL A 242 5.36 5.10 0.98
N ASP A 243 6.39 4.28 0.71
CA ASP A 243 7.67 4.73 0.16
C ASP A 243 7.46 5.44 -1.19
N PHE A 244 6.57 4.92 -2.05
CA PHE A 244 6.16 5.53 -3.32
C PHE A 244 5.50 6.92 -3.14
N VAL A 245 4.58 7.06 -2.19
CA VAL A 245 3.91 8.35 -1.89
C VAL A 245 4.90 9.39 -1.35
N GLN A 246 5.98 8.94 -0.71
CA GLN A 246 7.01 9.82 -0.16
C GLN A 246 8.06 10.27 -1.18
N LEU A 247 8.03 9.73 -2.41
CA LEU A 247 8.95 10.16 -3.47
C LEU A 247 8.81 11.67 -3.76
N PRO A 248 9.91 12.41 -3.97
CA PRO A 248 9.87 13.83 -4.33
C PRO A 248 9.00 14.13 -5.57
N GLU A 249 9.02 13.21 -6.53
CA GLU A 249 8.27 13.28 -7.78
C GLU A 249 6.82 12.79 -7.68
N PHE A 250 6.37 12.21 -6.55
CA PHE A 250 5.04 11.64 -6.41
C PHE A 250 3.93 12.61 -6.81
N LYS A 251 4.03 13.86 -6.36
CA LYS A 251 3.08 14.93 -6.72
C LYS A 251 3.00 15.15 -8.24
N ASN A 252 4.13 15.08 -8.94
CA ASN A 252 4.21 15.23 -10.39
C ASN A 252 3.64 14.00 -11.10
N ILE A 253 3.88 12.79 -10.57
CA ILE A 253 3.33 11.54 -11.10
C ILE A 253 1.79 11.57 -11.05
N VAL A 254 1.22 11.97 -9.90
CA VAL A 254 -0.24 11.97 -9.72
C VAL A 254 -0.91 13.12 -10.48
N LEU A 255 -0.39 14.35 -10.36
CA LEU A 255 -1.07 15.55 -10.88
C LEU A 255 -0.64 15.93 -12.31
N ARG A 256 0.46 15.38 -12.83
CA ARG A 256 1.07 15.72 -14.13
C ARG A 256 1.20 17.24 -14.29
N SER A 257 0.44 17.85 -15.20
CA SER A 257 0.49 19.30 -15.50
C SER A 257 -0.22 20.17 -14.45
N GLY A 258 -0.92 19.59 -13.47
CA GLY A 258 -1.71 20.29 -12.46
C GLY A 258 -0.97 20.59 -11.15
N THR A 259 0.34 20.37 -11.09
CA THR A 259 1.15 20.45 -9.86
C THR A 259 1.12 21.84 -9.21
N HIS A 260 1.09 22.90 -10.02
CA HIS A 260 0.98 24.28 -9.55
C HIS A 260 -0.43 24.66 -9.08
N ALA A 261 -1.46 23.85 -9.38
CA ALA A 261 -2.84 24.12 -9.00
C ALA A 261 -3.18 23.67 -7.57
N ILE A 262 -2.27 22.95 -6.90
CA ILE A 262 -2.42 22.54 -5.50
C ILE A 262 -1.15 22.95 -4.76
N SER A 263 -1.25 23.93 -3.86
CA SER A 263 -0.15 24.29 -2.95
C SER A 263 -0.02 23.33 -1.78
N ASP A 264 -1.11 22.66 -1.42
CA ASP A 264 -1.16 21.73 -0.29
C ASP A 264 -0.28 20.48 -0.50
N ASN A 265 0.16 19.93 0.62
CA ASN A 265 0.79 18.61 0.76
C ASN A 265 0.09 17.84 1.89
N GLY A 266 0.50 16.60 2.15
CA GLY A 266 -0.12 15.76 3.18
C GLY A 266 -0.14 16.38 4.58
N HIS A 267 0.91 17.08 5.00
CA HIS A 267 0.88 17.79 6.29
C HIS A 267 -0.15 18.92 6.30
N THR A 268 -0.28 19.66 5.21
CA THR A 268 -1.28 20.72 5.09
C THR A 268 -2.70 20.16 5.12
N PHE A 269 -2.93 19.03 4.43
CA PHE A 269 -4.22 18.33 4.50
C PHE A 269 -4.51 17.77 5.89
N LEU A 270 -3.52 17.20 6.58
CA LEU A 270 -3.67 16.70 7.94
C LEU A 270 -4.04 17.82 8.92
N VAL A 271 -3.42 19.00 8.82
CA VAL A 271 -3.80 20.17 9.63
C VAL A 271 -5.25 20.56 9.36
N LYS A 272 -5.67 20.67 8.08
CA LYS A 272 -7.06 20.98 7.72
C LYS A 272 -8.03 19.92 8.25
N LEU A 273 -7.68 18.64 8.14
CA LEU A 273 -8.48 17.54 8.66
C LEU A 273 -8.66 17.65 10.17
N THR A 274 -7.58 17.92 10.91
CA THR A 274 -7.63 18.13 12.36
C THR A 274 -8.54 19.29 12.71
N LEU A 275 -8.46 20.42 12.01
CA LEU A 275 -9.35 21.57 12.23
C LEU A 275 -10.83 21.21 11.98
N LEU A 276 -11.13 20.38 10.97
CA LEU A 276 -12.49 19.89 10.70
C LEU A 276 -12.97 18.83 11.70
N LYS A 277 -12.08 18.21 12.47
CA LYS A 277 -12.40 17.24 13.53
C LYS A 277 -12.70 17.92 14.87
N ILE A 278 -12.33 19.18 15.06
CA ILE A 278 -12.66 19.94 16.28
C ILE A 278 -14.18 20.15 16.30
N PRO A 279 -14.91 19.70 17.35
CA PRO A 279 -16.32 20.04 17.50
C PRO A 279 -16.43 21.56 17.57
N GLY A 280 -17.20 22.17 16.66
CA GLY A 280 -17.47 23.61 16.75
C GLY A 280 -18.07 23.92 18.11
N GLU A 281 -17.56 24.95 18.78
CA GLU A 281 -18.28 25.57 19.89
C GLU A 281 -19.70 25.86 19.39
N GLU A 282 -20.67 25.13 19.95
CA GLU A 282 -22.07 25.45 19.74
C GLU A 282 -22.25 26.92 20.08
N ASN A 283 -22.78 27.68 19.12
CA ASN A 283 -23.20 29.06 19.32
C ASN A 283 -24.01 29.13 20.62
N GLY A 284 -23.39 29.65 21.68
CA GLY A 284 -24.05 30.07 22.89
C GLY A 284 -25.10 31.09 22.50
N SER A 285 -26.35 30.65 22.43
CA SER A 285 -27.55 31.47 22.32
C SER A 285 -27.63 32.36 23.56
N SER A 286 -26.93 33.48 23.49
CA SER A 286 -27.15 34.63 24.33
C SER A 286 -28.46 35.30 23.89
N SER A 287 -29.57 34.85 24.47
CA SER A 287 -30.82 35.60 24.47
C SER A 287 -31.65 35.26 25.69
N SER A 288 -31.23 35.79 26.85
CA SER A 288 -32.17 36.09 27.93
C SER A 288 -32.69 37.52 27.71
N PRO A 289 -33.98 37.74 27.40
CA PRO A 289 -34.54 39.07 27.49
C PRO A 289 -34.80 39.40 28.96
N LEU A 290 -34.19 40.49 29.42
CA LEU A 290 -34.67 41.26 30.56
C LEU A 290 -36.13 41.62 30.33
N TYR A 291 -37.02 41.18 31.20
CA TYR A 291 -38.07 41.96 31.88
C TYR A 291 -38.54 41.21 33.13
#